data_AF-A0A538B4A6-F1
#
_entry.id   AF-A0A538B4A6-F1
#
_cell.length_a   1.000
_cell.length_b   1.000
_cell.length_c   1.000
_cell.angle_alpha   90.00
_cell.angle_beta   90.00
_cell.angle_gamma   90.00
#
_symmetry.space_group_name_H-M   'P 1'
#
loop_
_entity.id
_entity.type
_entity.pdbx_description
1 polymer ?
#
loop_
_entity_poly.entity_id
_entity_poly.type
_entity_poly.pdbx_seq_one_letter_code
_entity_poly.pdbx_strand_id
1 'polypeptide(L)'
;MAIRRRSRMSVNPELRAAFGAFGRTLAAVEGGKESLAAAAPRGRGSGVPLAEALAGFEEGLSQAEASMAAWRREEVTDVWDRCARSLRESERRAERLRLGSAPQGYDQLYGVLGELMEPLDAFGAALDRFRRLGV
;
A
#
# COMPACT_ATOMS: atom_id res chain seq x y z
N MET A 1 -41.30 10.63 31.08
CA MET A 1 -40.00 11.28 30.82
C MET A 1 -39.24 10.46 29.79
N ALA A 2 -39.01 11.01 28.60
CA ALA A 2 -38.47 10.29 27.46
C ALA A 2 -36.97 10.03 27.61
N ILE A 3 -36.57 8.76 27.49
CA ILE A 3 -35.18 8.33 27.35
C ILE A 3 -34.68 8.90 26.02
N ARG A 4 -33.80 9.91 26.07
CA ARG A 4 -32.99 10.32 24.92
C ARG A 4 -32.16 9.10 24.51
N ARG A 5 -32.65 8.32 23.54
CA ARG A 5 -31.83 7.35 22.80
C ARG A 5 -30.67 8.14 22.24
N ARG A 6 -29.50 8.01 22.87
CA ARG A 6 -28.23 8.49 22.36
C ARG A 6 -28.07 7.81 21.01
N SER A 7 -28.42 8.51 19.93
CA SER A 7 -28.23 8.05 18.57
C SER A 7 -26.74 7.76 18.46
N ARG A 8 -26.35 6.48 18.51
CA ARG A 8 -24.99 6.06 18.18
C ARG A 8 -24.82 6.55 16.76
N MET A 9 -24.10 7.66 16.60
CA MET A 9 -23.68 8.26 15.33
C MET A 9 -23.50 7.12 14.33
N SER A 10 -24.49 6.93 13.46
CA SER A 10 -24.45 5.81 12.52
C SER A 10 -23.40 6.23 11.49
N VAL A 11 -22.19 5.71 11.66
CA VAL A 11 -21.11 5.89 10.70
C VAL A 11 -21.66 5.65 9.30
N ASN A 12 -21.43 6.61 8.39
CA ASN A 12 -21.99 6.59 7.03
C ASN A 12 -21.72 5.20 6.39
N PRO A 13 -22.77 4.46 5.97
CA PRO A 13 -22.60 3.12 5.41
C PRO A 13 -21.72 3.11 4.16
N GLU A 14 -21.73 4.19 3.37
CA GLU A 14 -20.87 4.33 2.19
C GLU A 14 -19.40 4.48 2.58
N LEU A 15 -19.10 5.23 3.64
CA LEU A 15 -17.73 5.33 4.17
C LEU A 15 -17.24 4.00 4.72
N ARG A 16 -18.12 3.21 5.37
CA ARG A 16 -17.77 1.87 5.83
C ARG A 16 -17.47 0.92 4.66
N ALA A 17 -18.27 0.99 3.60
CA ALA A 17 -18.03 0.20 2.38
C ALA A 17 -16.71 0.62 1.70
N ALA A 18 -16.44 1.93 1.62
CA ALA A 18 -15.19 2.47 1.12
C ALA A 18 -13.99 2.01 1.96
N PHE A 19 -14.10 2.01 3.29
CA PHE A 19 -13.04 1.50 4.17
C PHE A 19 -12.77 0.01 3.96
N GLY A 20 -13.82 -0.81 3.79
CA GLY A 20 -13.66 -2.22 3.43
C GLY A 20 -12.98 -2.43 2.08
N ALA A 21 -13.24 -1.54 1.11
CA ALA A 21 -12.55 -1.55 -0.18
C ALA A 21 -11.09 -1.11 -0.07
N PHE A 22 -10.81 -0.03 0.69
CA PHE A 22 -9.46 0.41 1.02
C PHE A 22 -8.65 -0.69 1.70
N GLY A 23 -9.25 -1.46 2.61
CA GLY A 23 -8.58 -2.58 3.27
C GLY A 23 -8.08 -3.65 2.29
N ARG A 24 -8.80 -3.90 1.18
CA ARG A 24 -8.33 -4.81 0.12
C ARG A 24 -7.16 -4.21 -0.66
N THR A 25 -7.22 -2.92 -0.97
CA THR A 25 -6.10 -2.20 -1.60
C THR A 25 -4.86 -2.24 -0.72
N LEU A 26 -5.01 -1.94 0.57
CA LEU A 26 -3.92 -1.98 1.54
C LEU A 26 -3.32 -3.38 1.66
N ALA A 27 -4.15 -4.42 1.70
CA ALA A 27 -3.67 -5.80 1.74
C ALA A 27 -2.82 -6.16 0.51
N ALA A 28 -3.20 -5.71 -0.69
CA ALA A 28 -2.40 -5.90 -1.90
C ALA A 28 -1.05 -5.16 -1.83
N VAL A 29 -1.06 -3.91 -1.34
CA VAL A 29 0.17 -3.11 -1.12
C VAL A 29 1.12 -3.81 -0.14
N GLU A 30 0.60 -4.23 1.02
CA GLU A 30 1.41 -4.91 2.04
C GLU A 30 1.91 -6.28 1.55
N GLY A 31 1.09 -7.03 0.82
CA GLY A 31 1.54 -8.27 0.17
C GLY A 31 2.68 -8.05 -0.84
N GLY A 32 2.59 -6.99 -1.64
CA GLY A 32 3.68 -6.57 -2.52
C GLY A 32 4.96 -6.21 -1.75
N LYS A 33 4.84 -5.40 -0.68
CA LYS A 33 5.98 -5.03 0.18
C LYS A 33 6.61 -6.27 0.84
N GLU A 34 5.80 -7.21 1.33
CA GLU A 34 6.28 -8.46 1.91
C GLU A 34 7.06 -9.30 0.90
N SER A 35 6.56 -9.40 -0.34
CA SER A 35 7.27 -10.08 -1.43
C SER A 35 8.63 -9.43 -1.69
N LEU A 36 8.67 -8.11 -1.81
CA LEU A 36 9.91 -7.37 -2.02
C LEU A 36 10.89 -7.53 -0.83
N ALA A 37 10.39 -7.49 0.39
CA ALA A 37 11.17 -7.69 1.61
C ALA A 37 11.75 -9.11 1.73
N ALA A 38 11.19 -10.10 1.02
CA ALA A 38 11.71 -11.46 1.00
C ALA A 38 13.06 -11.56 0.26
N ALA A 39 13.42 -10.57 -0.57
CA ALA A 39 14.75 -10.48 -1.18
C ALA A 39 15.86 -10.22 -0.15
N ALA A 40 15.53 -9.58 0.98
CA ALA A 40 16.49 -9.35 2.04
C ALA A 40 16.89 -10.68 2.71
N PRO A 41 18.20 -10.93 2.89
CA PRO A 41 18.66 -12.08 3.68
C PRO A 41 18.10 -12.04 5.10
N ARG A 42 17.63 -13.19 5.60
CA ARG A 42 17.17 -13.34 6.99
C ARG A 42 18.00 -14.40 7.70
N GLY A 43 18.78 -13.96 8.69
CA GLY A 43 19.65 -14.85 9.47
C GLY A 43 20.71 -15.52 8.60
N ARG A 44 20.67 -16.85 8.49
CA ARG A 44 21.63 -17.64 7.68
C ARG A 44 21.13 -17.99 6.28
N GLY A 45 19.91 -17.60 5.90
CA GLY A 45 19.37 -17.88 4.57
C GLY A 45 19.71 -16.77 3.57
N SER A 46 20.08 -17.17 2.35
CA SER A 46 19.98 -16.28 1.18
C SER A 46 18.49 -15.98 0.98
N GLY A 47 18.09 -14.71 0.93
CA GLY A 47 16.70 -14.33 0.63
C GLY A 47 16.20 -14.90 -0.70
N VAL A 48 14.94 -14.62 -1.03
CA VAL A 48 14.35 -14.94 -2.33
C VAL A 48 15.12 -14.18 -3.44
N PRO A 49 15.30 -14.75 -4.65
CA PRO A 49 15.91 -14.02 -5.75
C PRO A 49 15.23 -12.67 -6.00
N LEU A 50 16.02 -11.61 -6.17
CA LEU A 50 15.49 -10.24 -6.33
C LEU A 50 14.47 -10.14 -7.47
N ALA A 51 14.70 -10.84 -8.58
CA ALA A 51 13.77 -10.83 -9.71
C ALA A 51 12.39 -11.41 -9.35
N GLU A 52 12.35 -12.45 -8.52
CA GLU A 52 11.09 -13.07 -8.06
C GLU A 52 10.37 -12.19 -7.05
N ALA A 53 11.12 -11.63 -6.08
CA ALA A 53 10.59 -10.65 -5.12
C ALA A 53 10.05 -9.38 -5.81
N LEU A 54 10.74 -8.90 -6.86
CA LEU A 54 10.31 -7.76 -7.65
C LEU A 54 9.03 -8.07 -8.45
N ALA A 55 8.93 -9.27 -9.03
CA ALA A 55 7.71 -9.68 -9.74
C ALA A 55 6.49 -9.71 -8.80
N GLY A 56 6.63 -10.24 -7.59
CA GLY A 56 5.54 -10.23 -6.60
C GLY A 56 5.21 -8.82 -6.08
N PHE A 57 6.21 -7.93 -6.00
CA PHE A 57 5.97 -6.51 -5.73
C PHE A 57 5.14 -5.85 -6.83
N GLU A 58 5.55 -6.00 -8.10
CA GLU A 58 4.85 -5.45 -9.26
C GLU A 58 3.41 -6.00 -9.35
N GLU A 59 3.20 -7.29 -9.06
CA GLU A 59 1.86 -7.87 -8.98
C GLU A 59 1.01 -7.21 -7.88
N GLY A 60 1.56 -7.03 -6.68
CA GLY A 60 0.88 -6.33 -5.58
C GLY A 60 0.48 -4.89 -5.93
N LEU A 61 1.35 -4.15 -6.61
CA LEU A 61 1.06 -2.79 -7.10
C LEU A 61 -0.09 -2.79 -8.12
N SER A 62 -0.04 -3.70 -9.09
CA SER A 62 -1.09 -3.85 -10.10
C SER A 62 -2.45 -4.20 -9.47
N GLN A 63 -2.48 -5.12 -8.51
CA GLN A 63 -3.71 -5.47 -7.78
C GLN A 63 -4.24 -4.29 -6.95
N ALA A 64 -3.33 -3.55 -6.30
CA ALA A 64 -3.70 -2.34 -5.57
C ALA A 64 -4.32 -1.30 -6.51
N GLU A 65 -3.68 -0.99 -7.65
CA GLU A 65 -4.19 -0.03 -8.63
C GLU A 65 -5.59 -0.42 -9.13
N ALA A 66 -5.80 -1.69 -9.50
CA ALA A 66 -7.09 -2.20 -9.96
C ALA A 66 -8.21 -2.02 -8.91
N SER A 67 -7.87 -2.00 -7.62
CA SER A 67 -8.84 -1.84 -6.54
C SER A 67 -9.07 -0.38 -6.11
N MET A 68 -8.25 0.57 -6.58
CA MET A 68 -8.28 1.97 -6.11
C MET A 68 -9.64 2.63 -6.30
N ALA A 69 -10.29 2.45 -7.46
CA ALA A 69 -11.56 3.12 -7.76
C ALA A 69 -12.68 2.78 -6.76
N ALA A 70 -12.62 1.58 -6.13
CA ALA A 70 -13.69 1.08 -5.27
C ALA A 70 -13.87 1.86 -3.97
N TRP A 71 -12.82 2.56 -3.50
CA TRP A 71 -12.85 3.30 -2.23
C TRP A 71 -12.83 4.82 -2.39
N ARG A 72 -12.84 5.34 -3.62
CA ARG A 72 -12.85 6.80 -3.86
C ARG A 72 -14.14 7.42 -3.34
N ARG A 73 -14.02 8.38 -2.43
CA ARG A 73 -15.13 9.20 -1.90
C ARG A 73 -14.67 10.63 -1.71
N GLU A 74 -15.61 11.57 -1.66
CA GLU A 74 -15.30 13.00 -1.49
C GLU A 74 -14.45 13.23 -0.24
N GLU A 75 -14.80 12.58 0.87
CA GLU A 75 -14.18 12.76 2.18
C GLU A 75 -12.71 12.29 2.25
N VAL A 76 -12.29 11.46 1.29
CA VAL A 76 -10.94 10.87 1.22
C VAL A 76 -10.25 11.10 -0.13
N THR A 77 -10.77 12.00 -0.97
CA THR A 77 -10.24 12.21 -2.34
C THR A 77 -8.77 12.67 -2.31
N ASP A 78 -8.38 13.49 -1.33
CA ASP A 78 -7.02 13.99 -1.19
C ASP A 78 -6.00 12.87 -0.92
N VAL A 79 -6.32 11.94 -0.01
CA VAL A 79 -5.48 10.79 0.30
C VAL A 79 -5.55 9.72 -0.80
N TRP A 80 -6.69 9.62 -1.48
CA TRP A 80 -6.86 8.77 -2.66
C TRP A 80 -5.90 9.18 -3.79
N ASP A 81 -5.87 10.46 -4.14
CA ASP A 81 -4.97 10.97 -5.18
C ASP A 81 -3.50 10.79 -4.80
N ARG A 82 -3.15 10.93 -3.51
CA ARG A 82 -1.80 10.66 -3.00
C ARG A 82 -1.41 9.20 -3.17
N CYS A 83 -2.27 8.27 -2.78
CA CYS A 83 -2.04 6.84 -2.94
C CYS A 83 -1.94 6.42 -4.41
N ALA A 84 -2.78 7.00 -5.28
CA ALA A 84 -2.69 6.74 -6.72
C ALA A 84 -1.36 7.20 -7.31
N ARG A 85 -0.85 8.37 -6.87
CA ARG A 85 0.47 8.85 -7.31
C ARG A 85 1.62 8.01 -6.76
N SER A 86 1.53 7.53 -5.52
CA SER A 86 2.59 6.72 -4.93
C SER A 86 2.69 5.34 -5.58
N LEU A 87 1.56 4.69 -5.91
CA LEU A 87 1.56 3.44 -6.67
C LEU A 87 2.35 3.59 -7.98
N ARG A 88 1.99 4.60 -8.78
CA ARG A 88 2.67 4.86 -10.06
C ARG A 88 4.15 5.21 -9.90
N GLU A 89 4.51 5.86 -8.80
CA GLU A 89 5.93 6.15 -8.51
C GLU A 89 6.70 4.87 -8.16
N SER A 90 6.15 4.01 -7.31
CA SER A 90 6.74 2.71 -6.99
C SER A 90 6.82 1.80 -8.22
N GLU A 91 5.82 1.80 -9.11
CA GLU A 91 5.85 1.07 -10.38
C GLU A 91 6.96 1.58 -11.31
N ARG A 92 7.09 2.91 -11.48
CA ARG A 92 8.19 3.49 -12.25
C ARG A 92 9.56 3.14 -11.65
N ARG A 93 9.69 3.12 -10.32
CA ARG A 93 10.93 2.71 -9.63
C ARG A 93 11.21 1.22 -9.88
N ALA A 94 10.20 0.36 -9.79
CA ALA A 94 10.32 -1.07 -10.06
C ALA A 94 10.73 -1.36 -11.50
N GLU A 95 10.10 -0.69 -12.47
CA GLU A 95 10.46 -0.81 -13.88
C GLU A 95 11.91 -0.38 -14.14
N ARG A 96 12.36 0.73 -13.54
CA ARG A 96 13.76 1.16 -13.65
C ARG A 96 14.74 0.14 -13.06
N LEU A 97 14.41 -0.49 -11.93
CA LEU A 97 15.24 -1.54 -11.35
C LEU A 97 15.30 -2.77 -12.27
N ARG A 98 14.16 -3.17 -12.84
CA ARG A 98 14.06 -4.31 -13.76
C ARG A 98 14.88 -4.12 -15.03
N LEU A 99 14.96 -2.90 -15.56
CA LEU A 99 15.74 -2.55 -16.74
C LEU A 99 17.19 -2.16 -16.43
N GLY A 100 17.51 -1.91 -15.16
CA GLY A 100 18.79 -1.43 -14.69
C GLY A 100 19.77 -2.53 -14.29
N SER A 101 20.90 -2.12 -13.70
CA SER A 101 21.89 -3.04 -13.14
C SER A 101 21.45 -3.55 -11.77
N ALA A 102 21.72 -4.83 -11.49
CA ALA A 102 21.47 -5.41 -10.17
C ALA A 102 22.29 -4.72 -9.07
N PRO A 103 21.74 -4.54 -7.85
CA PRO A 103 22.47 -3.98 -6.72
C PRO A 103 23.72 -4.80 -6.38
N GLN A 104 24.82 -4.12 -6.09
CA GLN A 104 26.09 -4.76 -5.72
C GLN A 104 26.19 -4.88 -4.20
N GLY A 105 25.80 -6.03 -3.68
CA GLY A 105 25.86 -6.34 -2.24
C GLY A 105 24.62 -5.90 -1.45
N TYR A 106 24.62 -6.23 -0.17
CA TYR A 106 23.43 -6.12 0.68
C TYR A 106 23.05 -4.68 1.02
N ASP A 107 24.02 -3.79 1.27
CA ASP A 107 23.72 -2.39 1.61
C ASP A 107 22.99 -1.66 0.47
N GLN A 108 23.45 -1.87 -0.77
CA GLN A 108 22.77 -1.34 -1.95
C GLN A 108 21.39 -1.96 -2.14
N LEU A 109 21.27 -3.28 -1.90
CA LEU A 109 19.98 -3.96 -1.95
C LEU A 109 18.99 -3.32 -0.96
N TYR A 110 19.35 -3.18 0.32
CA TYR A 110 18.48 -2.58 1.33
C TYR A 110 18.07 -1.15 0.98
N GLY A 111 19.00 -0.34 0.45
CA GLY A 111 18.69 1.00 -0.04
C GLY A 111 17.63 0.98 -1.15
N VAL A 112 17.83 0.13 -2.16
CA VAL A 112 16.88 -0.02 -3.28
C VAL A 112 15.52 -0.53 -2.82
N LEU A 113 15.46 -1.52 -1.91
CA LEU A 113 14.19 -2.02 -1.38
C LEU A 113 13.43 -0.90 -0.64
N GLY A 114 14.13 -0.10 0.17
CA GLY A 114 13.56 1.05 0.86
C GLY A 114 13.02 2.11 -0.10
N GLU A 115 13.78 2.46 -1.14
CA GLU A 115 13.36 3.42 -2.17
C GLU A 115 12.11 2.97 -2.93
N LEU A 116 11.94 1.66 -3.17
CA LEU A 116 10.74 1.13 -3.81
C LEU A 116 9.50 1.24 -2.93
N MET A 117 9.65 1.03 -1.62
CA MET A 117 8.55 1.01 -0.65
C MET A 117 8.15 2.39 -0.15
N GLU A 118 9.09 3.33 -0.03
CA GLU A 118 8.89 4.65 0.58
C GLU A 118 7.65 5.41 0.08
N PRO A 119 7.34 5.49 -1.24
CA PRO A 119 6.14 6.18 -1.70
C PRO A 119 4.85 5.60 -1.10
N LEU A 120 4.84 4.29 -0.84
CA LEU A 120 3.66 3.55 -0.36
C LEU A 120 3.31 3.87 1.09
N ASP A 121 4.13 4.63 1.81
CA ASP A 121 3.79 5.15 3.14
C ASP A 121 2.57 6.11 3.10
N ALA A 122 2.22 6.63 1.93
CA ALA A 122 0.98 7.37 1.70
C ALA A 122 -0.28 6.60 2.13
N PHE A 123 -0.26 5.26 2.07
CA PHE A 123 -1.37 4.43 2.52
C PHE A 123 -1.59 4.48 4.04
N GLY A 124 -0.53 4.74 4.83
CA GLY A 124 -0.65 5.00 6.26
C GLY A 124 -1.48 6.27 6.53
N ALA A 125 -1.23 7.34 5.77
CA ALA A 125 -1.99 8.58 5.87
C ALA A 125 -3.47 8.40 5.47
N ALA A 126 -3.76 7.54 4.49
CA ALA A 126 -5.12 7.19 4.10
C ALA A 126 -5.85 6.42 5.23
N LEU A 127 -5.17 5.44 5.86
CA LEU A 127 -5.71 4.71 7.00
C LEU A 127 -6.04 5.66 8.17
N ASP A 128 -5.14 6.59 8.49
CA ASP A 128 -5.38 7.60 9.53
C ASP A 128 -6.49 8.59 9.18
N ARG A 129 -6.71 8.86 7.88
CA ARG A 129 -7.85 9.66 7.42
C ARG A 129 -9.16 8.92 7.67
N PHE A 130 -9.27 7.65 7.31
CA PHE A 130 -10.45 6.82 7.56
C PHE A 130 -10.77 6.71 9.05
N ARG A 131 -9.77 6.46 9.90
CA ARG A 131 -9.93 6.43 11.37
C ARG A 131 -10.49 7.73 11.93
N ARG A 132 -10.03 8.89 11.42
CA ARG A 132 -10.58 10.21 11.81
C ARG A 132 -12.02 10.44 11.37
N LEU A 133 -12.48 9.74 10.34
CA LEU A 133 -13.88 9.74 9.89
C LEU A 133 -14.76 8.72 10.64
N GLY A 134 -14.18 7.96 11.57
CA GLY A 134 -14.91 7.05 12.46
C GLY A 134 -15.19 5.67 11.88
N VAL A 135 -14.43 5.25 10.87
CA VAL A 135 -14.43 3.88 10.32
C VAL A 135 -13.15 3.13 10.67
#